data_AF-A0A093VDY9-F1
#
_entry.id   AF-A0A093VDY9-F1
#
_cell.length_a   1.000
_cell.length_b   1.000
_cell.length_c   1.000
_cell.angle_alpha   90.00
_cell.angle_beta   90.00
_cell.angle_gamma   90.00
#
_symmetry.space_group_name_H-M   'P 1'
#
loop_
_entity.id
_entity.type
_entity.pdbx_description
1 polymer ?
#
loop_
_entity_poly.entity_id
_entity_poly.type
_entity_poly.pdbx_seq_one_letter_code
_entity_poly.pdbx_strand_id
1 'polypeptide(L)'
;MSTKSKKKELAVPRPSSSVVLISPENEVLLLHRVKTSTSFASAHVFPGGNISVRQDGEFTVSLEDPRRHYDGINYRRAAIRELFEESGILLATDTTNPQKLVHVDEAERERGRYDIHNNKIGFEEWLKKQNSTAEMDTDNLIPFTHWITPPNLPKRFSTQMYLYFLPIQDSSKASGEENTAQGLPEGGRQEVQVPTSDGGVEINEARFLPASNWLQQAQAGEIILYPPQFLLLSVTAQFLDQSPSTSSSTEKQARRKELLEFIHSGNPPWTDKFVCPRSLQLLDDKRAVLALDHPGPELHGSGKKGDDERVIVVNFGKDGPRNVECSYKYFHRGSSYHAPDSKDYVPRKCSATNRIIKANDHASVQISIGNVDENGRYTGENGVYALSGFVRARGEADDSLNRLAQRDGYLKNVWSAQR
;
A
#
# COMPACT_ATOMS: atom_id res chain seq x y z
N MET A 1 -36.11 -15.26 -36.23
CA MET A 1 -35.06 -14.22 -36.13
C MET A 1 -34.62 -14.16 -34.67
N SER A 2 -33.39 -14.56 -34.38
CA SER A 2 -32.82 -14.56 -33.03
C SER A 2 -32.60 -13.11 -32.59
N THR A 3 -33.25 -12.70 -31.50
CA THR A 3 -33.02 -11.43 -30.83
C THR A 3 -31.60 -11.45 -30.25
N LYS A 4 -30.64 -10.89 -31.00
CA LYS A 4 -29.30 -10.59 -30.48
C LYS A 4 -29.48 -9.69 -29.24
N SER A 5 -29.21 -10.27 -28.06
CA SER A 5 -29.06 -9.53 -26.81
C SER A 5 -28.16 -8.31 -27.07
N LYS A 6 -28.70 -7.09 -26.87
CA LYS A 6 -27.91 -5.86 -26.92
C LYS A 6 -26.81 -6.01 -25.86
N LYS A 7 -25.54 -6.07 -26.28
CA LYS A 7 -24.39 -5.97 -25.37
C LYS A 7 -24.57 -4.71 -24.54
N LYS A 8 -24.71 -4.85 -23.22
CA LYS A 8 -24.76 -3.73 -22.29
C LYS A 8 -23.45 -2.96 -22.42
N GLU A 9 -23.54 -1.68 -22.73
CA GLU A 9 -22.38 -0.80 -22.85
C GLU A 9 -21.65 -0.72 -21.50
N LEU A 10 -20.33 -0.83 -21.52
CA LEU A 10 -19.52 -0.83 -20.30
C LEU A 10 -19.49 0.58 -19.71
N ALA A 11 -19.67 0.70 -18.40
CA ALA A 11 -19.50 1.98 -17.72
C ALA A 11 -18.05 2.46 -17.86
N VAL A 12 -17.84 3.70 -18.29
CA VAL A 12 -16.50 4.30 -18.40
C VAL A 12 -15.93 4.49 -16.99
N PRO A 13 -14.72 4.00 -16.68
CA PRO A 13 -14.12 4.21 -15.38
C PRO A 13 -13.72 5.67 -15.19
N ARG A 14 -14.11 6.24 -14.04
CA ARG A 14 -13.74 7.60 -13.65
C ARG A 14 -12.26 7.64 -13.24
N PRO A 15 -11.44 8.56 -13.79
CA PRO A 15 -10.06 8.75 -13.34
C PRO A 15 -10.03 9.18 -11.87
N SER A 16 -9.13 8.57 -11.12
CA SER A 16 -8.94 8.84 -9.69
C SER A 16 -7.49 8.63 -9.28
N SER A 17 -7.13 9.16 -8.13
CA SER A 17 -5.80 8.99 -7.53
C SER A 17 -5.93 8.61 -6.07
N SER A 18 -4.94 7.91 -5.54
CA SER A 18 -4.86 7.58 -4.12
C SER A 18 -3.43 7.45 -3.65
N VAL A 19 -3.18 7.77 -2.37
CA VAL A 19 -1.84 7.85 -1.80
C VAL A 19 -1.65 6.87 -0.66
N VAL A 20 -0.70 5.96 -0.81
CA VAL A 20 -0.14 5.15 0.28
C VAL A 20 0.88 6.03 1.01
N LEU A 21 0.43 6.78 2.01
CA LEU A 21 1.28 7.68 2.79
C LEU A 21 2.00 6.92 3.90
N ILE A 22 3.33 7.01 3.91
CA ILE A 22 4.19 6.33 4.88
C ILE A 22 4.73 7.33 5.91
N SER A 23 4.45 7.08 7.20
CA SER A 23 4.91 7.91 8.32
C SER A 23 6.43 7.81 8.52
N PRO A 24 7.06 8.75 9.24
CA PRO A 24 8.46 8.63 9.67
C PRO A 24 8.77 7.31 10.40
N GLU A 25 7.77 6.72 11.04
CA GLU A 25 7.83 5.44 11.75
C GLU A 25 7.58 4.22 10.85
N ASN A 26 7.50 4.42 9.52
CA ASN A 26 7.20 3.40 8.51
C ASN A 26 5.79 2.79 8.62
N GLU A 27 4.86 3.51 9.24
CA GLU A 27 3.45 3.13 9.32
C GLU A 27 2.67 3.66 8.12
N VAL A 28 1.53 3.06 7.81
CA VAL A 28 0.68 3.43 6.68
C VAL A 28 -0.58 4.13 7.17
N LEU A 29 -0.90 5.28 6.55
CA LEU A 29 -2.16 5.99 6.80
C LEU A 29 -3.33 5.26 6.14
N LEU A 30 -4.37 4.99 6.92
CA LEU A 30 -5.70 4.69 6.39
C LEU A 30 -6.74 5.64 6.98
N LEU A 31 -7.76 5.92 6.18
CA LEU A 31 -8.97 6.62 6.56
C LEU A 31 -10.11 5.61 6.72
N HIS A 32 -10.89 5.71 7.79
CA HIS A 32 -12.11 4.93 7.97
C HIS A 32 -13.33 5.75 7.52
N ARG A 33 -13.99 5.32 6.44
CA ARG A 33 -15.18 6.00 5.91
C ARG A 33 -16.45 5.61 6.65
N VAL A 34 -17.26 6.59 7.05
CA VAL A 34 -18.56 6.33 7.71
C VAL A 34 -19.57 5.59 6.81
N LYS A 35 -20.56 4.97 7.45
CA LYS A 35 -21.61 4.15 6.81
C LYS A 35 -22.41 4.85 5.71
N THR A 36 -22.46 6.18 5.70
CA THR A 36 -23.24 6.97 4.73
C THR A 36 -22.56 7.16 3.37
N SER A 37 -21.28 6.79 3.24
CA SER A 37 -20.54 6.99 1.98
C SER A 37 -21.09 6.15 0.84
N THR A 38 -21.33 6.77 -0.33
CA THR A 38 -21.93 6.10 -1.50
C THR A 38 -21.01 5.10 -2.22
N SER A 39 -19.73 5.05 -1.82
CA SER A 39 -18.71 4.11 -2.29
C SER A 39 -17.81 3.70 -1.13
N PHE A 40 -17.60 2.40 -0.94
CA PHE A 40 -16.74 1.85 0.14
C PHE A 40 -17.20 2.20 1.58
N ALA A 41 -18.50 2.19 1.84
CA ALA A 41 -19.05 2.42 3.18
C ALA A 41 -18.41 1.49 4.24
N SER A 42 -18.04 2.05 5.40
CA SER A 42 -17.37 1.35 6.52
C SER A 42 -15.99 0.75 6.18
N ALA A 43 -15.40 1.12 5.05
CA ALA A 43 -14.10 0.61 4.64
C ALA A 43 -12.94 1.47 5.15
N HIS A 44 -11.81 0.81 5.37
CA HIS A 44 -10.53 1.47 5.57
C HIS A 44 -9.86 1.61 4.21
N VAL A 45 -9.51 2.83 3.85
CA VAL A 45 -9.01 3.18 2.52
C VAL A 45 -7.80 4.09 2.63
N PHE A 46 -6.92 4.01 1.63
CA PHE A 46 -5.95 5.07 1.41
C PHE A 46 -6.70 6.36 1.03
N PRO A 47 -6.23 7.55 1.46
CA PRO A 47 -6.76 8.82 1.00
C PRO A 47 -6.79 8.90 -0.53
N GLY A 48 -7.86 9.43 -1.10
CA GLY A 48 -7.98 9.54 -2.55
C GLY A 48 -9.40 9.72 -3.08
N GLY A 49 -9.46 10.18 -4.32
CA GLY A 49 -10.72 10.52 -4.98
C GLY A 49 -10.58 10.77 -6.47
N ASN A 50 -11.64 11.33 -7.07
CA ASN A 50 -11.70 11.53 -8.51
C ASN A 50 -10.87 12.74 -8.93
N ILE A 51 -10.33 12.69 -10.14
CA ILE A 51 -9.70 13.87 -10.75
C ILE A 51 -10.79 14.91 -11.06
N SER A 52 -10.58 16.12 -10.56
CA SER A 52 -11.37 17.31 -10.84
C SER A 52 -10.70 18.11 -11.92
N VAL A 53 -11.32 18.23 -13.10
CA VAL A 53 -10.79 19.04 -14.20
C VAL A 53 -10.51 20.48 -13.77
N ARG A 54 -11.39 21.04 -12.93
CA ARG A 54 -11.26 22.42 -12.42
C ARG A 54 -10.05 22.59 -11.49
N GLN A 55 -9.74 21.59 -10.67
CA GLN A 55 -8.69 21.72 -9.64
C GLN A 55 -7.36 21.09 -10.04
N ASP A 56 -7.41 19.99 -10.79
CA ASP A 56 -6.27 19.13 -11.07
C ASP A 56 -5.77 19.28 -12.52
N GLY A 57 -6.62 19.79 -13.41
CA GLY A 57 -6.30 20.09 -14.81
C GLY A 57 -6.99 19.18 -15.84
N GLU A 58 -6.99 19.65 -17.09
CA GLU A 58 -7.62 18.98 -18.23
C GLU A 58 -6.84 17.75 -18.72
N PHE A 59 -7.56 16.78 -19.29
CA PHE A 59 -6.95 15.69 -20.05
C PHE A 59 -6.63 16.15 -21.47
N THR A 60 -5.43 15.87 -21.95
CA THR A 60 -4.99 16.22 -23.32
C THR A 60 -5.35 15.17 -24.38
N VAL A 61 -5.97 14.06 -23.96
CA VAL A 61 -6.35 12.92 -24.80
C VAL A 61 -7.84 12.64 -24.70
N SER A 62 -8.41 11.97 -25.70
CA SER A 62 -9.83 11.63 -25.71
C SER A 62 -10.20 10.59 -24.64
N LEU A 63 -11.50 10.40 -24.41
CA LEU A 63 -12.00 9.46 -23.40
C LEU A 63 -11.61 8.01 -23.67
N GLU A 64 -11.42 7.65 -24.94
CA GLU A 64 -11.15 6.31 -25.46
C GLU A 64 -9.65 6.03 -25.60
N ASP A 65 -8.79 7.04 -25.48
CA ASP A 65 -7.35 6.88 -25.60
C ASP A 65 -6.79 6.14 -24.37
N PRO A 66 -6.08 5.00 -24.54
CA PRO A 66 -5.47 4.27 -23.42
C PRO A 66 -4.58 5.14 -22.53
N ARG A 67 -3.94 6.16 -23.10
CA ARG A 67 -3.06 7.10 -22.38
C ARG A 67 -3.81 7.93 -21.35
N ARG A 68 -5.14 8.01 -21.43
CA ARG A 68 -5.98 8.66 -20.41
C ARG A 68 -5.81 8.03 -19.02
N HIS A 69 -5.41 6.77 -18.97
CA HIS A 69 -5.18 6.01 -17.75
C HIS A 69 -3.73 6.08 -17.27
N TYR A 70 -2.82 6.75 -17.98
CA TYR A 70 -1.41 6.79 -17.60
C TYR A 70 -1.17 7.85 -16.54
N ASP A 71 -0.12 7.66 -15.74
CA ASP A 71 0.36 8.67 -14.80
C ASP A 71 0.55 10.03 -15.50
N GLY A 72 0.15 11.09 -14.83
CA GLY A 72 0.12 12.44 -15.38
C GLY A 72 -0.04 13.49 -14.28
N ILE A 73 0.22 14.75 -14.62
CA ILE A 73 0.21 15.84 -13.64
C ILE A 73 -1.15 16.02 -12.96
N ASN A 74 -2.24 15.78 -13.69
CA ASN A 74 -3.60 15.81 -13.14
C ASN A 74 -3.85 14.68 -12.13
N TYR A 75 -3.32 13.47 -12.36
CA TYR A 75 -3.36 12.40 -11.37
C TYR A 75 -2.54 12.77 -10.12
N ARG A 76 -1.35 13.34 -10.29
CA ARG A 76 -0.47 13.74 -9.17
C ARG A 76 -1.08 14.85 -8.31
N ARG A 77 -1.63 15.89 -8.95
CA ARG A 77 -2.36 16.98 -8.28
C ARG A 77 -3.58 16.48 -7.51
N ALA A 78 -4.38 15.61 -8.13
CA ALA A 78 -5.54 15.01 -7.49
C ALA A 78 -5.14 14.19 -6.26
N ALA A 79 -4.02 13.44 -6.30
CA ALA A 79 -3.54 12.67 -5.15
C ALA A 79 -3.27 13.55 -3.93
N ILE A 80 -2.57 14.69 -4.12
CA ILE A 80 -2.23 15.62 -3.03
C ILE A 80 -3.48 16.37 -2.56
N ARG A 81 -4.34 16.82 -3.49
CA ARG A 81 -5.59 17.50 -3.17
C ARG A 81 -6.50 16.63 -2.31
N GLU A 82 -6.76 15.40 -2.74
CA GLU A 82 -7.63 14.46 -2.04
C GLU A 82 -7.06 14.07 -0.67
N LEU A 83 -5.73 13.87 -0.58
CA LEU A 83 -5.08 13.66 0.72
C LEU A 83 -5.34 14.86 1.65
N PHE A 84 -5.18 16.08 1.15
CA PHE A 84 -5.41 17.28 1.93
C PHE A 84 -6.88 17.44 2.35
N GLU A 85 -7.82 17.27 1.44
CA GLU A 85 -9.26 17.36 1.74
C GLU A 85 -9.70 16.32 2.79
N GLU A 86 -9.26 15.07 2.64
CA GLU A 86 -9.74 13.95 3.45
C GLU A 86 -9.01 13.76 4.78
N SER A 87 -7.76 14.21 4.90
CA SER A 87 -6.93 14.03 6.11
C SER A 87 -6.42 15.34 6.72
N GLY A 88 -6.46 16.43 5.97
CA GLY A 88 -5.80 17.69 6.34
C GLY A 88 -4.28 17.68 6.16
N ILE A 89 -3.67 16.57 5.75
CA ILE A 89 -2.23 16.49 5.55
C ILE A 89 -1.82 17.24 4.29
N LEU A 90 -0.98 18.25 4.45
CA LEU A 90 -0.51 19.09 3.34
C LEU A 90 0.85 18.60 2.83
N LEU A 91 0.90 18.13 1.58
CA LEU A 91 2.15 17.81 0.88
C LEU A 91 2.47 18.91 -0.13
N ALA A 92 3.14 19.95 0.37
CA ALA A 92 3.62 21.06 -0.44
C ALA A 92 5.05 21.40 -0.05
N THR A 93 5.87 21.76 -1.02
CA THR A 93 7.27 22.14 -0.85
C THR A 93 7.48 23.59 -1.27
N ASP A 94 8.49 24.23 -0.70
CA ASP A 94 8.93 25.54 -1.17
C ASP A 94 9.86 25.37 -2.38
N THR A 95 9.60 26.07 -3.49
CA THR A 95 10.48 26.02 -4.67
C THR A 95 11.91 26.51 -4.38
N THR A 96 12.10 27.30 -3.33
CA THR A 96 13.42 27.73 -2.86
C THR A 96 14.12 26.68 -1.99
N ASN A 97 13.36 25.75 -1.39
CA ASN A 97 13.88 24.60 -0.64
C ASN A 97 12.97 23.37 -0.83
N PRO A 98 13.13 22.63 -1.94
CA PRO A 98 12.26 21.49 -2.28
C PRO A 98 12.33 20.32 -1.30
N GLN A 99 13.28 20.34 -0.35
CA GLN A 99 13.39 19.32 0.69
C GLN A 99 12.54 19.64 1.92
N LYS A 100 12.01 20.87 2.03
CA LYS A 100 11.25 21.34 3.19
C LYS A 100 9.77 21.45 2.85
N LEU A 101 8.95 20.80 3.67
CA LEU A 101 7.50 20.94 3.58
C LEU A 101 7.04 22.30 4.09
N VAL A 102 6.05 22.87 3.42
CA VAL A 102 5.47 24.18 3.73
C VAL A 102 4.61 24.07 4.99
N HIS A 103 4.73 25.08 5.85
CA HIS A 103 3.95 25.21 7.08
C HIS A 103 2.86 26.28 6.91
N VAL A 104 1.62 25.94 7.24
CA VAL A 104 0.41 26.78 7.26
C VAL A 104 -0.27 26.63 8.62
N ASP A 105 -0.64 27.74 9.27
CA ASP A 105 -1.32 27.70 10.57
C ASP A 105 -2.57 26.80 10.53
N GLU A 106 -2.80 26.03 11.60
CA GLU A 106 -3.88 25.03 11.65
C GLU A 106 -5.26 25.62 11.28
N ALA A 107 -5.57 26.81 11.79
CA ALA A 107 -6.83 27.48 11.51
C ALA A 107 -6.98 27.89 10.03
N GLU A 108 -5.90 28.31 9.37
CA GLU A 108 -5.91 28.61 7.93
C GLU A 108 -5.95 27.34 7.09
N ARG A 109 -5.23 26.30 7.52
CA ARG A 109 -5.23 24.98 6.90
C ARG A 109 -6.64 24.39 6.88
N GLU A 110 -7.34 24.44 7.99
CA GLU A 110 -8.71 23.92 8.11
C GLU A 110 -9.72 24.74 7.30
N ARG A 111 -9.61 26.09 7.32
CA ARG A 111 -10.40 26.97 6.44
C ARG A 111 -10.16 26.64 4.97
N GLY A 112 -8.90 26.50 4.58
CA GLY A 112 -8.48 26.14 3.24
C GLY A 112 -9.08 24.81 2.80
N ARG A 113 -8.98 23.79 3.65
CA ARG A 113 -9.55 22.46 3.42
C ARG A 113 -11.05 22.54 3.11
N TYR A 114 -11.80 23.31 3.90
CA TYR A 114 -13.23 23.52 3.68
C TYR A 114 -13.51 24.26 2.36
N ASP A 115 -12.78 25.35 2.08
CA ASP A 115 -13.03 26.18 0.90
C ASP A 115 -12.64 25.50 -0.42
N ILE A 116 -11.58 24.69 -0.41
CA ILE A 116 -11.12 23.87 -1.54
C ILE A 116 -12.15 22.77 -1.83
N HIS A 117 -12.60 22.03 -0.80
CA HIS A 117 -13.61 20.98 -0.97
C HIS A 117 -14.92 21.53 -1.55
N ASN A 118 -15.36 22.69 -1.05
CA ASN A 118 -16.56 23.38 -1.53
C ASN A 118 -16.35 24.15 -2.85
N ASN A 119 -15.20 23.99 -3.51
CA ASN A 119 -14.85 24.62 -4.78
C ASN A 119 -14.98 26.16 -4.78
N LYS A 120 -14.77 26.79 -3.62
CA LYS A 120 -14.74 28.26 -3.49
C LYS A 120 -13.41 28.84 -3.97
N ILE A 121 -12.33 28.07 -3.84
CA ILE A 121 -10.97 28.41 -4.30
C ILE A 121 -10.31 27.17 -4.90
N GLY A 122 -9.45 27.36 -5.90
CA GLY A 122 -8.61 26.26 -6.40
C GLY A 122 -7.48 25.94 -5.43
N PHE A 123 -7.07 24.67 -5.34
CA PHE A 123 -6.02 24.27 -4.40
C PHE A 123 -4.68 24.98 -4.65
N GLU A 124 -4.24 25.07 -5.91
CA GLU A 124 -3.02 25.80 -6.30
C GLU A 124 -3.11 27.29 -5.93
N GLU A 125 -4.26 27.93 -6.19
CA GLU A 125 -4.51 29.32 -5.83
C GLU A 125 -4.47 29.54 -4.30
N TRP A 126 -5.10 28.64 -3.54
CA TRP A 126 -5.07 28.69 -2.08
C TRP A 126 -3.64 28.54 -1.55
N LEU A 127 -2.88 27.58 -2.07
CA LEU A 127 -1.51 27.33 -1.64
C LEU A 127 -0.61 28.57 -1.86
N LYS A 128 -0.76 29.23 -3.02
CA LYS A 128 -0.05 30.46 -3.35
C LYS A 128 -0.40 31.65 -2.45
N LYS A 129 -1.60 31.66 -1.84
CA LYS A 129 -1.97 32.68 -0.83
C LYS A 129 -1.26 32.44 0.51
N GLN A 130 -0.93 31.20 0.85
CA GLN A 130 -0.20 30.89 2.09
C GLN A 130 1.29 31.14 1.94
N ASN A 131 1.87 30.75 0.80
CA ASN A 131 3.26 31.01 0.45
C ASN A 131 3.37 31.09 -1.08
N SER A 132 3.86 32.22 -1.60
CA SER A 132 3.94 32.48 -3.05
C SER A 132 4.90 31.54 -3.80
N THR A 133 5.89 30.96 -3.11
CA THR A 133 6.85 30.00 -3.66
C THR A 133 6.45 28.55 -3.38
N ALA A 134 5.35 28.29 -2.67
CA ALA A 134 4.87 26.94 -2.40
C ALA A 134 4.29 26.28 -3.65
N GLU A 135 4.59 25.00 -3.82
CA GLU A 135 4.09 24.12 -4.87
C GLU A 135 3.64 22.80 -4.27
N MET A 136 2.65 22.15 -4.89
CA MET A 136 2.30 20.76 -4.54
C MET A 136 3.50 19.85 -4.79
N ASP A 137 3.81 18.98 -3.84
CA ASP A 137 4.98 18.09 -3.92
C ASP A 137 4.72 16.87 -4.83
N THR A 138 4.47 17.13 -6.11
CA THR A 138 4.10 16.13 -7.09
C THR A 138 5.26 15.24 -7.51
N ASP A 139 6.50 15.69 -7.37
CA ASP A 139 7.70 14.95 -7.78
C ASP A 139 8.03 13.80 -6.82
N ASN A 140 7.74 13.95 -5.53
CA ASN A 140 7.93 12.89 -4.54
C ASN A 140 6.80 11.84 -4.53
N LEU A 141 5.76 12.00 -5.35
CA LEU A 141 4.78 10.93 -5.60
C LEU A 141 5.39 9.85 -6.49
N ILE A 142 5.53 8.65 -5.94
CA ILE A 142 6.15 7.52 -6.63
C ILE A 142 5.02 6.63 -7.15
N PRO A 143 4.87 6.44 -8.48
CA PRO A 143 3.84 5.53 -9.01
C PRO A 143 4.02 4.13 -8.41
N PHE A 144 2.95 3.57 -7.84
CA PHE A 144 3.03 2.26 -7.19
C PHE A 144 2.30 1.19 -8.00
N THR A 145 1.09 1.48 -8.49
CA THR A 145 0.37 0.63 -9.45
C THR A 145 -0.84 1.39 -9.98
N HIS A 146 -1.46 0.92 -11.06
CA HIS A 146 -2.73 1.44 -11.55
C HIS A 146 -3.83 0.39 -11.42
N TRP A 147 -4.95 0.75 -10.80
CA TRP A 147 -6.06 -0.16 -10.54
C TRP A 147 -7.32 0.26 -11.30
N ILE A 148 -7.80 -0.60 -12.21
CA ILE A 148 -9.03 -0.38 -12.97
C ILE A 148 -10.13 -1.29 -12.42
N THR A 149 -11.25 -0.69 -12.06
CA THR A 149 -12.40 -1.44 -11.55
C THR A 149 -12.94 -2.39 -12.64
N PRO A 150 -13.23 -3.66 -12.32
CA PRO A 150 -13.72 -4.64 -13.29
C PRO A 150 -15.01 -4.21 -14.02
N PRO A 151 -15.19 -4.62 -15.30
CA PRO A 151 -16.30 -4.17 -16.16
C PRO A 151 -17.69 -4.68 -15.71
N ASN A 152 -17.75 -5.69 -14.85
CA ASN A 152 -19.01 -6.21 -14.31
C ASN A 152 -19.60 -5.34 -13.19
N LEU A 153 -18.86 -4.34 -12.70
CA LEU A 153 -19.34 -3.41 -11.68
C LEU A 153 -19.90 -2.14 -12.32
N PRO A 154 -21.03 -1.59 -11.82
CA PRO A 154 -21.68 -0.43 -12.41
C PRO A 154 -20.93 0.88 -12.14
N LYS A 155 -20.34 1.03 -10.95
CA LYS A 155 -19.47 2.15 -10.60
C LYS A 155 -18.04 1.71 -10.82
N ARG A 156 -17.33 2.40 -11.72
CA ARG A 156 -15.95 2.06 -12.08
C ARG A 156 -15.03 3.25 -11.91
N PHE A 157 -13.80 2.94 -11.51
CA PHE A 157 -12.72 3.87 -11.29
C PHE A 157 -11.45 3.37 -11.96
N SER A 158 -10.60 4.30 -12.38
CA SER A 158 -9.25 4.07 -12.90
C SER A 158 -8.30 4.84 -12.00
N THR A 159 -7.81 4.15 -10.97
CA THR A 159 -7.08 4.77 -9.88
C THR A 159 -5.57 4.59 -10.06
N GLN A 160 -4.85 5.70 -10.19
CA GLN A 160 -3.40 5.69 -10.00
C GLN A 160 -3.10 5.67 -8.50
N MET A 161 -2.39 4.62 -8.06
CA MET A 161 -1.90 4.50 -6.68
C MET A 161 -0.48 5.06 -6.62
N TYR A 162 -0.22 5.94 -5.67
CA TYR A 162 1.11 6.48 -5.39
C TYR A 162 1.61 6.04 -4.02
N LEU A 163 2.92 5.93 -3.88
CA LEU A 163 3.63 5.84 -2.62
C LEU A 163 4.24 7.21 -2.31
N TYR A 164 4.11 7.68 -1.07
CA TYR A 164 4.77 8.90 -0.61
C TYR A 164 5.39 8.65 0.77
N PHE A 165 6.66 9.02 0.93
CA PHE A 165 7.39 8.86 2.18
C PHE A 165 7.54 10.19 2.90
N LEU A 166 6.92 10.32 4.08
CA LEU A 166 7.19 11.47 4.94
C LEU A 166 8.64 11.45 5.43
N PRO A 167 9.34 12.59 5.50
CA PRO A 167 10.74 12.63 5.92
C PRO A 167 10.97 11.93 7.27
N ILE A 168 12.01 11.09 7.36
CA ILE A 168 12.45 10.54 8.66
C ILE A 168 13.25 11.63 9.36
N GLN A 169 12.87 11.96 10.60
CA GLN A 169 13.67 12.89 11.40
C GLN A 169 15.01 12.26 11.75
N ASP A 170 16.09 12.97 11.43
CA ASP A 170 17.43 12.59 11.85
C ASP A 170 17.69 13.18 13.23
N SER A 171 17.64 12.34 14.27
CA SER A 171 17.90 12.76 15.65
C SER A 171 19.30 13.35 15.87
N SER A 172 20.23 13.17 14.93
CA SER A 172 21.56 13.76 14.97
C SER A 172 21.62 15.21 14.47
N LYS A 173 20.58 15.70 13.79
CA LYS A 173 20.48 17.08 13.28
C LYS A 173 19.56 17.91 14.17
N ALA A 174 20.08 18.31 15.33
CA ALA A 174 19.42 19.18 16.31
C ALA A 174 19.28 20.66 15.83
N SER A 175 19.01 20.90 14.54
CA SER A 175 18.75 22.25 14.02
C SER A 175 17.25 22.43 13.85
N GLY A 176 16.58 22.81 14.94
CA GLY A 176 15.31 23.54 15.14
C GLY A 176 14.16 23.62 14.11
N GLU A 177 14.25 23.04 12.92
CA GLU A 177 13.20 23.02 11.92
C GLU A 177 12.70 21.59 11.74
N GLU A 178 11.58 21.28 12.37
CA GLU A 178 10.89 20.01 12.13
C GLU A 178 10.42 19.97 10.68
N ASN A 179 11.01 19.09 9.86
CA ASN A 179 10.56 18.81 8.51
C ASN A 179 9.46 17.73 8.54
N THR A 180 8.37 18.05 9.22
CA THR A 180 7.20 17.18 9.38
C THR A 180 6.05 17.71 8.54
N ALA A 181 5.30 16.80 7.91
CA ALA A 181 4.04 17.21 7.30
C ALA A 181 3.08 17.69 8.39
N GLN A 182 2.30 18.71 8.07
CA GLN A 182 1.28 19.22 8.98
C GLN A 182 0.02 18.36 8.93
N GLY A 183 -0.80 18.42 9.98
CA GLY A 183 -2.05 17.66 10.05
C GLY A 183 -1.87 16.17 10.28
N LEU A 184 -0.70 15.74 10.74
CA LEU A 184 -0.48 14.35 11.14
C LEU A 184 -1.25 14.05 12.44
N PRO A 185 -1.86 12.86 12.57
CA PRO A 185 -2.57 12.47 13.78
C PRO A 185 -1.69 12.47 15.03
N GLU A 186 -2.02 13.31 16.02
CA GLU A 186 -1.37 13.27 17.34
C GLU A 186 -1.61 11.92 18.02
N GLY A 187 -0.54 11.26 18.49
CA GLY A 187 -0.65 9.90 19.05
C GLY A 187 -1.05 8.82 18.04
N GLY A 188 -0.93 9.09 16.73
CA GLY A 188 -1.17 8.13 15.65
C GLY A 188 -2.64 7.93 15.26
N ARG A 189 -3.58 8.65 15.90
CA ARG A 189 -5.02 8.57 15.64
C ARG A 189 -5.67 9.95 15.73
N GLN A 190 -6.44 10.34 14.72
CA GLN A 190 -7.16 11.62 14.70
C GLN A 190 -8.52 11.45 14.04
N GLU A 191 -9.53 12.06 14.64
CA GLU A 191 -10.83 12.23 13.99
C GLU A 191 -10.74 13.41 13.02
N VAL A 192 -10.99 13.13 11.75
CA VAL A 192 -10.98 14.09 10.66
C VAL A 192 -12.41 14.32 10.19
N GLN A 193 -12.89 15.54 10.37
CA GLN A 193 -14.20 15.95 9.87
C GLN A 193 -14.08 16.30 8.39
N VAL A 194 -14.46 15.41 7.48
CA VAL A 194 -14.43 15.67 6.04
C VAL A 194 -15.73 16.38 5.64
N PRO A 195 -15.66 17.59 5.08
CA PRO A 195 -16.86 18.24 4.56
C PRO A 195 -17.46 17.39 3.43
N THR A 196 -18.79 17.37 3.30
CA THR A 196 -19.46 16.74 2.15
C THR A 196 -20.00 17.80 1.19
N SER A 197 -20.17 17.42 -0.08
CA SER A 197 -20.63 18.30 -1.15
C SER A 197 -22.04 18.90 -0.93
N ASP A 198 -22.82 18.33 -0.01
CA ASP A 198 -24.15 18.80 0.39
C ASP A 198 -24.14 19.63 1.70
N GLY A 199 -22.95 19.97 2.22
CA GLY A 199 -22.79 20.76 3.45
C GLY A 199 -22.88 19.97 4.75
N GLY A 200 -22.88 18.64 4.68
CA GLY A 200 -22.69 17.75 5.82
C GLY A 200 -21.22 17.56 6.21
N VAL A 201 -20.99 16.75 7.25
CA VAL A 201 -19.65 16.35 7.71
C VAL A 201 -19.60 14.83 7.80
N GLU A 202 -18.73 14.19 7.02
CA GLU A 202 -18.34 12.79 7.19
C GLU A 202 -17.17 12.73 8.18
N ILE A 203 -17.34 12.06 9.33
CA ILE A 203 -16.25 11.88 10.30
C ILE A 203 -15.40 10.70 9.85
N ASN A 204 -14.25 10.95 9.23
CA ASN A 204 -13.28 9.91 8.97
C ASN A 204 -12.35 9.75 10.17
N GLU A 205 -11.98 8.53 10.52
CA GLU A 205 -10.85 8.32 11.41
C GLU A 205 -9.59 8.18 10.56
N ALA A 206 -8.62 9.09 10.76
CA ALA A 206 -7.29 9.00 10.17
C ALA A 206 -6.34 8.34 11.18
N ARG A 207 -5.70 7.25 10.77
CA ARG A 207 -4.81 6.51 11.66
C ARG A 207 -3.59 5.98 10.92
N PHE A 208 -2.43 6.06 11.57
CA PHE A 208 -1.22 5.36 11.15
C PHE A 208 -1.09 4.05 11.93
N LEU A 209 -0.83 2.95 11.22
CA LEU A 209 -0.42 1.67 11.81
C LEU A 209 0.58 0.96 10.89
N PRO A 210 1.43 0.06 11.42
CA PRO A 210 2.19 -0.87 10.59
C PRO A 210 1.28 -1.60 9.60
N ALA A 211 1.78 -1.84 8.38
CA ALA A 211 0.94 -2.42 7.33
C ALA A 211 0.41 -3.82 7.73
N SER A 212 1.21 -4.60 8.45
CA SER A 212 0.85 -5.89 9.03
C SER A 212 -0.32 -5.80 10.01
N ASN A 213 -0.43 -4.72 10.77
CA ASN A 213 -1.50 -4.55 11.75
C ASN A 213 -2.82 -4.31 11.03
N TRP A 214 -2.81 -3.51 9.96
CA TRP A 214 -3.99 -3.35 9.09
C TRP A 214 -4.44 -4.67 8.48
N LEU A 215 -3.49 -5.47 7.99
CA LEU A 215 -3.78 -6.79 7.42
C LEU A 215 -4.38 -7.74 8.47
N GLN A 216 -3.82 -7.76 9.70
CA GLN A 216 -4.32 -8.58 10.80
C GLN A 216 -5.75 -8.20 11.19
N GLN A 217 -6.05 -6.91 11.34
CA GLN A 217 -7.40 -6.44 11.65
C GLN A 217 -8.41 -6.84 10.55
N ALA A 218 -8.01 -6.75 9.28
CA ALA A 218 -8.87 -7.15 8.17
C ALA A 218 -9.11 -8.66 8.13
N GLN A 219 -8.10 -9.46 8.46
CA GLN A 219 -8.19 -10.92 8.57
C GLN A 219 -9.02 -11.36 9.78
N ALA A 220 -8.96 -10.62 10.88
CA ALA A 220 -9.82 -10.79 12.05
C ALA A 220 -11.27 -10.34 11.80
N GLY A 221 -11.54 -9.66 10.67
CA GLY A 221 -12.86 -9.13 10.32
C GLY A 221 -13.24 -7.86 11.07
N GLU A 222 -12.29 -7.21 11.75
CA GLU A 222 -12.48 -5.98 12.52
C GLU A 222 -12.63 -4.76 11.60
N ILE A 223 -11.95 -4.79 10.44
CA ILE A 223 -12.02 -3.74 9.43
C ILE A 223 -12.28 -4.32 8.04
N ILE A 224 -12.62 -3.45 7.11
CA ILE A 224 -12.89 -3.81 5.71
C ILE A 224 -11.78 -3.22 4.84
N LEU A 225 -11.00 -4.09 4.21
CA LEU A 225 -10.05 -3.72 3.17
C LEU A 225 -10.51 -4.28 1.83
N TYR A 226 -10.61 -3.42 0.83
CA TYR A 226 -10.86 -3.86 -0.53
C TYR A 226 -9.58 -4.44 -1.16
N PRO A 227 -9.71 -5.25 -2.22
CA PRO A 227 -8.57 -5.91 -2.85
C PRO A 227 -7.34 -5.01 -3.14
N PRO A 228 -7.46 -3.78 -3.69
CA PRO A 228 -6.28 -2.95 -3.91
C PRO A 228 -5.60 -2.55 -2.60
N GLN A 229 -6.35 -2.17 -1.57
CA GLN A 229 -5.81 -1.80 -0.26
C GLN A 229 -5.05 -2.98 0.37
N PHE A 230 -5.68 -4.16 0.38
CA PHE A 230 -5.08 -5.36 0.96
C PHE A 230 -3.80 -5.76 0.22
N LEU A 231 -3.80 -5.70 -1.12
CA LEU A 231 -2.62 -6.03 -1.94
C LEU A 231 -1.45 -5.11 -1.63
N LEU A 232 -1.68 -3.79 -1.65
CA LEU A 232 -0.60 -2.82 -1.47
C LEU A 232 -0.07 -2.84 -0.04
N LEU A 233 -0.93 -3.00 0.97
CA LEU A 233 -0.50 -3.25 2.35
C LEU A 233 0.33 -4.54 2.45
N SER A 234 -0.07 -5.62 1.77
CA SER A 234 0.68 -6.88 1.76
C SER A 234 2.08 -6.75 1.15
N VAL A 235 2.24 -5.88 0.14
CA VAL A 235 3.55 -5.56 -0.44
C VAL A 235 4.36 -4.72 0.53
N THR A 236 3.81 -3.61 1.03
CA THR A 236 4.48 -2.70 1.95
C THR A 236 4.96 -3.42 3.22
N ALA A 237 4.12 -4.29 3.80
CA ALA A 237 4.42 -5.04 5.01
C ALA A 237 5.66 -5.94 4.90
N GLN A 238 5.98 -6.43 3.70
CA GLN A 238 7.16 -7.28 3.49
C GLN A 238 8.47 -6.53 3.75
N PHE A 239 8.47 -5.21 3.64
CA PHE A 239 9.67 -4.38 3.72
C PHE A 239 9.69 -3.52 4.98
N LEU A 240 8.56 -2.88 5.31
CA LEU A 240 8.53 -1.84 6.33
C LEU A 240 8.37 -2.38 7.75
N ASP A 241 7.74 -3.55 7.94
CA ASP A 241 7.33 -4.07 9.26
C ASP A 241 8.36 -5.02 9.92
N GLN A 242 9.60 -5.10 9.44
CA GLN A 242 10.58 -6.04 9.99
C GLN A 242 11.06 -5.54 11.39
N SER A 243 10.82 -6.22 12.52
CA SER A 243 11.46 -5.92 13.85
C SER A 243 11.02 -4.63 14.62
N PRO A 244 11.24 -4.55 15.95
CA PRO A 244 10.38 -3.84 16.93
C PRO A 244 10.40 -2.31 16.84
N SER A 245 9.49 -1.66 17.59
CA SER A 245 9.21 -0.21 17.62
C SER A 245 10.39 0.73 17.93
N THR A 246 11.61 0.21 18.05
CA THR A 246 12.83 0.93 18.40
C THR A 246 13.88 0.93 17.27
N SER A 247 13.45 0.71 16.02
CA SER A 247 14.35 0.77 14.86
C SER A 247 14.96 2.16 14.65
N SER A 248 16.26 2.20 14.34
CA SER A 248 16.99 3.45 14.11
C SER A 248 16.49 4.16 12.83
N SER A 249 16.69 5.48 12.74
CA SER A 249 16.39 6.24 11.52
C SER A 249 17.08 5.66 10.28
N THR A 250 18.32 5.20 10.43
CA THR A 250 19.09 4.52 9.37
C THR A 250 18.44 3.22 8.91
N GLU A 251 17.97 2.39 9.84
CA GLU A 251 17.31 1.12 9.53
C GLU A 251 15.95 1.36 8.82
N LYS A 252 15.17 2.31 9.32
CA LYS A 252 13.92 2.73 8.67
C LYS A 252 14.17 3.22 7.24
N GLN A 253 15.21 4.02 7.02
CA GLN A 253 15.60 4.51 5.70
C GLN A 253 16.04 3.37 4.77
N ALA A 254 16.82 2.41 5.28
CA ALA A 254 17.26 1.25 4.51
C ALA A 254 16.06 0.42 4.01
N ARG A 255 15.03 0.23 4.84
CA ARG A 255 13.80 -0.47 4.43
C ARG A 255 13.01 0.24 3.35
N ARG A 256 12.87 1.56 3.47
CA ARG A 256 12.24 2.37 2.41
C ARG A 256 12.99 2.20 1.10
N LYS A 257 14.32 2.18 1.14
CA LYS A 257 15.16 1.90 -0.05
C LYS A 257 14.91 0.51 -0.62
N GLU A 258 14.81 -0.53 0.21
CA GLU A 258 14.49 -1.89 -0.27
C GLU A 258 13.11 -1.98 -0.94
N LEU A 259 12.09 -1.33 -0.37
CA LEU A 259 10.77 -1.24 -0.99
C LEU A 259 10.85 -0.51 -2.33
N LEU A 260 11.59 0.59 -2.41
CA LEU A 260 11.79 1.34 -3.65
C LEU A 260 12.49 0.52 -4.73
N GLU A 261 13.56 -0.18 -4.37
CA GLU A 261 14.27 -1.09 -5.29
C GLU A 261 13.32 -2.18 -5.79
N PHE A 262 12.48 -2.74 -4.91
CA PHE A 262 11.50 -3.75 -5.28
C PHE A 262 10.45 -3.23 -6.26
N ILE A 263 9.83 -2.07 -6.02
CA ILE A 263 8.76 -1.56 -6.89
C ILE A 263 9.25 -1.11 -8.26
N HIS A 264 10.53 -0.73 -8.38
CA HIS A 264 11.18 -0.43 -9.67
C HIS A 264 11.76 -1.68 -10.35
N SER A 265 11.76 -2.83 -9.68
CA SER A 265 12.22 -4.11 -10.24
C SER A 265 11.07 -4.93 -10.82
N GLY A 266 11.42 -5.95 -11.60
CA GLY A 266 10.45 -6.85 -12.24
C GLY A 266 10.10 -6.43 -13.67
N ASN A 267 9.21 -7.19 -14.32
CA ASN A 267 8.80 -6.92 -15.70
C ASN A 267 7.31 -7.27 -15.92
N PRO A 268 6.40 -6.26 -15.96
CA PRO A 268 6.67 -4.85 -15.71
C PRO A 268 6.99 -4.58 -14.22
N PRO A 269 7.72 -3.50 -13.90
CA PRO A 269 7.85 -3.03 -12.53
C PRO A 269 6.49 -2.63 -11.97
N TRP A 270 6.36 -2.58 -10.64
CA TRP A 270 5.09 -2.19 -9.98
C TRP A 270 4.61 -0.82 -10.45
N THR A 271 5.54 0.12 -10.64
CA THR A 271 5.30 1.46 -11.17
C THR A 271 4.60 1.47 -12.54
N ASP A 272 4.66 0.37 -13.30
CA ASP A 272 4.01 0.21 -14.61
C ASP A 272 3.01 -0.97 -14.67
N LYS A 273 2.60 -1.51 -13.51
CA LYS A 273 1.55 -2.54 -13.44
C LYS A 273 0.16 -1.91 -13.50
N PHE A 274 -0.64 -2.38 -14.45
CA PHE A 274 -2.06 -2.05 -14.59
C PHE A 274 -2.90 -3.28 -14.26
N VAL A 275 -3.73 -3.19 -13.22
CA VAL A 275 -4.48 -4.30 -12.66
C VAL A 275 -5.98 -4.05 -12.80
N CYS A 276 -6.66 -4.93 -13.52
CA CYS A 276 -8.11 -5.03 -13.62
C CYS A 276 -8.51 -6.45 -13.18
N PRO A 277 -8.93 -6.65 -11.92
CA PRO A 277 -9.15 -7.98 -11.37
C PRO A 277 -10.18 -8.78 -12.15
N ARG A 278 -9.91 -10.07 -12.33
CA ARG A 278 -10.85 -10.99 -12.96
C ARG A 278 -11.00 -12.24 -12.13
N SER A 279 -12.25 -12.62 -11.84
CA SER A 279 -12.53 -13.89 -11.18
C SER A 279 -12.04 -15.04 -12.06
N LEU A 280 -11.11 -15.83 -11.53
CA LEU A 280 -10.64 -17.08 -12.12
C LEU A 280 -11.55 -18.24 -11.75
N GLN A 281 -11.95 -18.30 -10.47
CA GLN A 281 -12.63 -19.43 -9.88
C GLN A 281 -13.36 -18.99 -8.61
N LEU A 282 -14.45 -19.70 -8.30
CA LEU A 282 -15.10 -19.67 -6.99
C LEU A 282 -14.72 -20.96 -6.25
N LEU A 283 -14.23 -20.82 -5.02
CA LEU A 283 -13.90 -21.93 -4.13
C LEU A 283 -15.17 -22.47 -3.44
N ASP A 284 -15.09 -23.69 -2.90
CA ASP A 284 -16.21 -24.35 -2.23
C ASP A 284 -16.70 -23.56 -0.98
N ASP A 285 -15.79 -22.83 -0.33
CA ASP A 285 -16.08 -21.93 0.78
C ASP A 285 -16.65 -20.56 0.36
N LYS A 286 -17.01 -20.42 -0.93
CA LYS A 286 -17.57 -19.23 -1.57
C LYS A 286 -16.61 -18.06 -1.73
N ARG A 287 -15.30 -18.23 -1.47
CA ARG A 287 -14.31 -17.21 -1.81
C ARG A 287 -14.03 -17.20 -3.32
N ALA A 288 -13.97 -16.01 -3.90
CA ALA A 288 -13.54 -15.79 -5.27
C ALA A 288 -12.02 -15.64 -5.33
N VAL A 289 -11.39 -16.26 -6.33
CA VAL A 289 -9.97 -16.10 -6.65
C VAL A 289 -9.85 -15.11 -7.79
N LEU A 290 -9.21 -13.98 -7.54
CA LEU A 290 -9.03 -12.88 -8.49
C LEU A 290 -7.63 -12.92 -9.09
N ALA A 291 -7.54 -13.13 -10.40
CA ALA A 291 -6.34 -12.84 -11.17
C ALA A 291 -6.10 -11.34 -11.26
N LEU A 292 -4.83 -10.95 -11.19
CA LEU A 292 -4.38 -9.57 -11.24
C LEU A 292 -3.56 -9.25 -12.50
N ASP A 293 -3.47 -10.18 -13.45
CA ASP A 293 -2.54 -10.12 -14.60
C ASP A 293 -3.00 -9.25 -15.77
N HIS A 294 -4.27 -8.87 -15.79
CA HIS A 294 -4.90 -8.19 -16.93
C HIS A 294 -5.07 -6.69 -16.67
N PRO A 295 -4.80 -5.80 -17.64
CA PRO A 295 -4.90 -4.34 -17.46
C PRO A 295 -6.32 -3.79 -17.60
N GLY A 296 -7.25 -4.57 -18.16
CA GLY A 296 -8.65 -4.18 -18.38
C GLY A 296 -8.95 -3.91 -19.86
N PRO A 297 -10.24 -3.80 -20.22
CA PRO A 297 -10.64 -3.54 -21.60
C PRO A 297 -10.20 -2.15 -22.11
N GLU A 298 -10.07 -1.16 -21.23
CA GLU A 298 -9.62 0.20 -21.55
C GLU A 298 -8.20 0.25 -22.13
N LEU A 299 -7.38 -0.74 -21.76
CA LEU A 299 -5.97 -0.81 -22.11
C LEU A 299 -5.68 -1.94 -23.09
N HIS A 300 -6.71 -2.46 -23.76
CA HIS A 300 -6.54 -3.51 -24.76
C HIS A 300 -5.62 -3.03 -25.89
N GLY A 301 -4.61 -3.84 -26.23
CA GLY A 301 -3.63 -3.48 -27.27
C GLY A 301 -2.56 -2.47 -26.83
N SER A 302 -2.63 -1.91 -25.62
CA SER A 302 -1.61 -0.95 -25.13
C SER A 302 -0.26 -1.58 -24.78
N GLY A 303 -0.21 -2.91 -24.63
CA GLY A 303 0.96 -3.63 -24.14
C GLY A 303 1.10 -3.64 -22.60
N LYS A 304 0.24 -2.91 -21.87
CA LYS A 304 0.24 -2.89 -20.40
C LYS A 304 -0.15 -4.27 -19.83
N LYS A 305 0.39 -4.59 -18.65
CA LYS A 305 0.18 -5.86 -17.95
C LYS A 305 -0.01 -5.61 -16.45
N GLY A 306 -0.70 -6.53 -15.78
CA GLY A 306 -0.87 -6.49 -14.34
C GLY A 306 0.14 -7.36 -13.60
N ASP A 307 -0.20 -7.77 -12.38
CA ASP A 307 0.60 -8.69 -11.58
C ASP A 307 0.27 -10.14 -11.93
N ASP A 308 1.21 -10.82 -12.59
CA ASP A 308 1.04 -12.23 -12.97
C ASP A 308 1.47 -13.20 -11.87
N GLU A 309 2.22 -12.75 -10.88
CA GLU A 309 2.71 -13.55 -9.78
C GLU A 309 1.68 -13.81 -8.68
N ARG A 310 0.72 -12.89 -8.46
CA ARG A 310 -0.20 -12.96 -7.31
C ARG A 310 -1.66 -13.06 -7.72
N VAL A 311 -2.47 -13.53 -6.79
CA VAL A 311 -3.93 -13.53 -6.79
C VAL A 311 -4.44 -13.00 -5.47
N ILE A 312 -5.68 -12.51 -5.49
CA ILE A 312 -6.42 -12.20 -4.27
C ILE A 312 -7.52 -13.22 -4.10
N VAL A 313 -7.60 -13.84 -2.92
CA VAL A 313 -8.71 -14.69 -2.53
C VAL A 313 -9.61 -13.86 -1.61
N VAL A 314 -10.90 -13.79 -1.89
CA VAL A 314 -11.82 -12.89 -1.18
C VAL A 314 -13.25 -13.40 -1.17
N ASN A 315 -13.94 -13.28 -0.05
CA ASN A 315 -15.39 -13.44 0.04
C ASN A 315 -16.07 -12.08 -0.16
N PHE A 316 -16.88 -11.93 -1.22
CA PHE A 316 -17.69 -10.74 -1.40
C PHE A 316 -19.07 -10.92 -0.75
N GLY A 317 -19.26 -10.28 0.41
CA GLY A 317 -20.53 -10.24 1.13
C GLY A 317 -21.33 -8.96 0.88
N LYS A 318 -22.54 -8.88 1.47
CA LYS A 318 -23.38 -7.67 1.45
C LYS A 318 -22.69 -6.48 2.13
N ASP A 319 -21.92 -6.74 3.18
CA ASP A 319 -21.19 -5.75 3.96
C ASP A 319 -19.77 -5.51 3.45
N GLY A 320 -19.50 -5.86 2.18
CA GLY A 320 -18.19 -5.72 1.54
C GLY A 320 -17.30 -6.97 1.63
N PRO A 321 -16.03 -6.83 1.23
CA PRO A 321 -15.08 -7.94 1.19
C PRO A 321 -14.72 -8.44 2.60
N ARG A 322 -14.61 -9.76 2.75
CA ARG A 322 -14.20 -10.48 3.95
C ARG A 322 -13.24 -11.60 3.59
N ASN A 323 -12.46 -12.08 4.57
CA ASN A 323 -11.50 -13.17 4.40
C ASN A 323 -10.60 -12.92 3.18
N VAL A 324 -10.08 -11.69 3.09
CA VAL A 324 -9.21 -11.26 2.00
C VAL A 324 -7.81 -11.80 2.27
N GLU A 325 -7.21 -12.40 1.26
CA GLU A 325 -5.85 -12.92 1.30
C GLU A 325 -5.14 -12.60 -0.01
N CYS A 326 -3.85 -12.30 0.07
CA CYS A 326 -2.98 -12.17 -1.09
C CYS A 326 -2.05 -13.38 -1.13
N SER A 327 -2.07 -14.12 -2.24
CA SER A 327 -1.28 -15.34 -2.42
C SER A 327 -0.54 -15.32 -3.76
N TYR A 328 0.57 -16.05 -3.85
CA TYR A 328 1.25 -16.27 -5.13
C TYR A 328 0.49 -17.31 -5.97
N LYS A 329 0.49 -17.15 -7.30
CA LYS A 329 -0.06 -18.15 -8.23
C LYS A 329 0.85 -19.36 -8.24
N TYR A 330 0.34 -20.51 -7.79
CA TYR A 330 0.96 -21.80 -8.05
C TYR A 330 0.33 -22.39 -9.31
N PHE A 331 1.02 -22.31 -10.44
CA PHE A 331 0.60 -23.01 -11.66
C PHE A 331 1.26 -24.39 -11.71
N HIS A 332 0.49 -25.45 -11.42
CA HIS A 332 0.75 -26.72 -12.07
C HIS A 332 0.25 -26.62 -13.51
N ARG A 333 1.11 -26.96 -14.49
CA ARG A 333 0.75 -26.92 -15.91
C ARG A 333 -0.54 -27.72 -16.14
N GLY A 334 -1.65 -27.02 -16.38
CA GLY A 334 -2.90 -27.62 -16.86
C GLY A 334 -4.06 -27.78 -15.88
N SER A 335 -4.04 -27.25 -14.64
CA SER A 335 -5.22 -27.28 -13.77
C SER A 335 -5.64 -25.91 -13.22
N SER A 336 -6.91 -25.83 -12.81
CA SER A 336 -7.57 -24.74 -12.07
C SER A 336 -6.75 -24.27 -10.85
N TYR A 337 -6.97 -23.03 -10.41
CA TYR A 337 -6.38 -22.56 -9.15
C TYR A 337 -6.92 -23.40 -8.00
N HIS A 338 -6.09 -24.24 -7.41
CA HIS A 338 -6.39 -24.84 -6.13
C HIS A 338 -5.99 -23.84 -5.05
N ALA A 339 -6.94 -23.41 -4.22
CA ALA A 339 -6.56 -22.86 -2.93
C ALA A 339 -5.66 -23.89 -2.26
N PRO A 340 -4.60 -23.49 -1.53
CA PRO A 340 -3.69 -24.45 -0.92
C PRO A 340 -4.49 -25.36 0.03
N ASP A 341 -4.88 -26.53 -0.47
CA ASP A 341 -5.30 -27.65 0.37
C ASP A 341 -4.08 -28.04 1.21
N SER A 342 -4.31 -28.72 2.33
CA SER A 342 -3.25 -29.26 3.21
C SER A 342 -2.27 -30.24 2.52
N LYS A 343 -2.39 -30.43 1.20
CA LYS A 343 -1.55 -31.25 0.32
C LYS A 343 -0.65 -30.43 -0.61
N ASP A 344 -0.83 -29.11 -0.73
CA ASP A 344 0.04 -28.24 -1.53
C ASP A 344 1.13 -27.57 -0.67
N TYR A 345 2.37 -27.56 -1.17
CA TYR A 345 3.53 -27.06 -0.43
C TYR A 345 3.42 -25.56 -0.17
N VAL A 346 3.08 -25.19 1.08
CA VAL A 346 3.24 -23.82 1.59
C VAL A 346 4.75 -23.55 1.72
N PRO A 347 5.32 -22.64 0.92
CA PRO A 347 6.76 -22.46 0.86
C PRO A 347 7.29 -21.83 2.15
N ARG A 348 8.47 -22.30 2.55
CA ARG A 348 9.20 -21.79 3.71
C ARG A 348 9.55 -20.31 3.50
N LYS A 349 9.52 -19.54 4.59
CA LYS A 349 10.04 -18.18 4.64
C LYS A 349 11.40 -18.17 5.33
N CYS A 350 12.27 -17.28 4.89
CA CYS A 350 13.53 -17.01 5.56
C CYS A 350 13.25 -16.44 6.96
N SER A 351 13.73 -17.09 8.01
CA SER A 351 13.60 -16.66 9.41
C SER A 351 14.26 -15.30 9.66
N ALA A 352 15.25 -14.92 8.86
CA ALA A 352 15.95 -13.65 9.00
C ALA A 352 15.21 -12.48 8.32
N THR A 353 14.63 -12.70 7.14
CA THR A 353 14.11 -11.61 6.27
C THR A 353 12.64 -11.74 5.90
N ASN A 354 11.95 -12.79 6.36
CA ASN A 354 10.58 -13.17 5.97
C ASN A 354 10.33 -13.32 4.45
N ARG A 355 11.37 -13.22 3.61
CA ARG A 355 11.29 -13.49 2.16
C ARG A 355 11.02 -14.97 1.93
N ILE A 356 10.20 -15.27 0.92
CA ILE A 356 9.91 -16.65 0.52
C ILE A 356 11.17 -17.31 -0.02
N ILE A 357 11.44 -18.53 0.42
CA ILE A 357 12.48 -19.40 -0.13
C ILE A 357 11.86 -20.15 -1.30
N LYS A 358 12.28 -19.79 -2.52
CA LYS A 358 11.78 -20.41 -3.76
C LYS A 358 12.24 -21.87 -3.86
N ALA A 359 11.48 -22.72 -4.54
CA ALA A 359 11.84 -24.13 -4.72
C ALA A 359 13.17 -24.34 -5.50
N ASN A 360 13.57 -23.37 -6.32
CA ASN A 360 14.83 -23.37 -7.05
C ASN A 360 15.98 -22.65 -6.30
N ASP A 361 15.77 -22.21 -5.06
CA ASP A 361 16.83 -21.64 -4.22
C ASP A 361 17.65 -22.76 -3.57
N HIS A 362 18.54 -23.36 -4.37
CA HIS A 362 19.48 -24.39 -3.94
C HIS A 362 20.57 -23.86 -2.99
N ALA A 363 20.68 -22.55 -2.85
CA ALA A 363 21.57 -21.91 -1.89
C ALA A 363 20.92 -21.72 -0.51
N SER A 364 19.62 -21.95 -0.35
CA SER A 364 18.97 -21.88 0.97
C SER A 364 19.39 -23.02 1.90
N VAL A 365 19.33 -22.79 3.22
CA VAL A 365 19.55 -23.81 4.26
C VAL A 365 18.44 -23.79 5.29
N GLN A 366 18.28 -24.93 5.95
CA GLN A 366 17.48 -25.06 7.16
C GLN A 366 18.38 -25.62 8.26
N ILE A 367 18.51 -24.87 9.34
CA ILE A 367 19.36 -25.17 10.49
C ILE A 367 18.44 -25.62 11.62
N SER A 368 18.66 -26.82 12.14
CA SER A 368 17.93 -27.38 13.28
C SER A 368 18.85 -27.38 14.51
N ILE A 369 18.41 -26.74 15.60
CA ILE A 369 19.12 -26.66 16.88
C ILE A 369 18.38 -27.51 17.90
N GLY A 370 19.06 -28.50 18.49
CA GLY A 370 18.45 -29.40 19.46
C GLY A 370 18.24 -28.74 20.82
N ASN A 371 17.04 -28.90 21.38
CA ASN A 371 16.73 -28.49 22.74
C ASN A 371 17.37 -29.46 23.74
N VAL A 372 17.88 -28.93 24.85
CA VAL A 372 18.51 -29.73 25.91
C VAL A 372 17.78 -29.56 27.22
N ASP A 373 17.71 -30.64 28.00
CA ASP A 373 17.19 -30.61 29.37
C ASP A 373 18.21 -30.02 30.35
N GLU A 374 17.82 -29.94 31.62
CA GLU A 374 18.67 -29.47 32.72
C GLU A 374 19.97 -30.27 32.90
N ASN A 375 20.02 -31.50 32.39
CA ASN A 375 21.18 -32.39 32.43
C ASN A 375 22.03 -32.30 31.15
N GLY A 376 21.71 -31.36 30.25
CA GLY A 376 22.39 -31.18 28.98
C GLY A 376 22.09 -32.29 27.96
N ARG A 377 21.06 -33.10 28.18
CA ARG A 377 20.67 -34.17 27.26
C ARG A 377 19.67 -33.64 26.25
N TYR A 378 19.83 -34.06 25.00
CA TYR A 378 18.91 -33.72 23.92
C TYR A 378 17.50 -34.24 24.24
N THR A 379 16.50 -33.36 24.15
CA THR A 379 15.11 -33.68 24.52
C THR A 379 14.32 -34.35 23.40
N GLY A 380 14.86 -34.44 22.19
CA GLY A 380 14.13 -34.89 21.00
C GLY A 380 13.43 -33.79 20.22
N GLU A 381 13.42 -32.55 20.73
CA GLU A 381 12.80 -31.39 20.09
C GLU A 381 13.85 -30.44 19.50
N ASN A 382 13.52 -29.75 18.40
CA ASN A 382 14.44 -28.82 17.72
C ASN A 382 13.78 -27.45 17.49
N GLY A 383 14.54 -26.38 17.70
CA GLY A 383 14.29 -25.08 17.07
C GLY A 383 14.79 -25.09 15.62
N VAL A 384 14.06 -24.45 14.71
CA VAL A 384 14.38 -24.49 13.27
C VAL A 384 14.46 -23.08 12.68
N TYR A 385 15.56 -22.79 12.00
CA TYR A 385 15.77 -21.55 11.26
C TYR A 385 16.00 -21.83 9.78
N ALA A 386 15.23 -21.19 8.91
CA ALA A 386 15.44 -21.24 7.47
C ALA A 386 16.15 -19.95 7.01
N LEU A 387 17.27 -20.07 6.31
CA LEU A 387 18.01 -18.93 5.77
C LEU A 387 18.02 -19.03 4.24
N SER A 388 17.57 -17.97 3.56
CA SER A 388 17.55 -17.93 2.10
C SER A 388 18.96 -17.83 1.51
N GLY A 389 19.12 -18.26 0.25
CA GLY A 389 20.39 -18.14 -0.46
C GLY A 389 20.89 -16.70 -0.56
N PHE A 390 19.96 -15.73 -0.63
CA PHE A 390 20.27 -14.30 -0.64
C PHE A 390 21.03 -13.83 0.62
N VAL A 391 20.55 -14.20 1.82
CA VAL A 391 21.18 -13.81 3.09
C VAL A 391 22.57 -14.43 3.21
N ARG A 392 22.70 -15.68 2.77
CA ARG A 392 23.99 -16.39 2.77
C ARG A 392 24.99 -15.78 1.79
N ALA A 393 24.55 -15.41 0.59
CA ALA A 393 25.41 -14.81 -0.42
C ALA A 393 25.97 -13.44 0.01
N ARG A 394 25.27 -12.73 0.90
CA ARG A 394 25.73 -11.46 1.48
C ARG A 394 26.67 -11.61 2.68
N GLY A 395 26.93 -12.83 3.14
CA GLY A 395 27.73 -13.06 4.35
C GLY A 395 27.00 -12.69 5.65
N GLU A 396 25.69 -12.42 5.59
CA GLU A 396 24.88 -11.98 6.75
C GLU A 396 24.25 -13.15 7.52
N ALA A 397 24.48 -14.39 7.08
CA ALA A 397 23.88 -15.58 7.67
C ALA A 397 24.30 -15.81 9.12
N ASP A 398 25.57 -15.56 9.45
CA ASP A 398 26.11 -15.74 10.81
C ASP A 398 25.48 -14.74 11.80
N ASP A 399 25.52 -13.45 11.47
CA ASP A 399 24.92 -12.39 12.29
C ASP A 399 23.41 -12.61 12.47
N SER A 400 22.72 -12.99 11.39
CA SER A 400 21.30 -13.31 11.43
C SER A 400 20.99 -14.47 12.38
N LEU A 401 21.81 -15.53 12.37
CA LEU A 401 21.61 -16.68 13.25
C LEU A 401 21.90 -16.32 14.70
N ASN A 402 22.95 -15.56 14.98
CA ASN A 402 23.29 -15.10 16.34
C ASN A 402 22.15 -14.28 16.94
N ARG A 403 21.58 -13.35 16.16
CA ARG A 403 20.42 -12.54 16.57
C ARG A 403 19.19 -13.41 16.87
N LEU A 404 18.85 -14.33 15.97
CA LEU A 404 17.67 -15.18 16.10
C LEU A 404 17.81 -16.15 17.28
N ALA A 405 18.97 -16.80 17.42
CA ALA A 405 19.25 -17.74 18.49
C ALA A 405 19.32 -17.05 19.86
N GLN A 406 19.84 -15.82 19.94
CA GLN A 406 19.81 -15.04 21.19
C GLN A 406 18.38 -14.62 21.56
N ARG A 407 17.57 -14.18 20.59
CA ARG A 407 16.16 -13.83 20.81
C ARG A 407 15.37 -15.02 21.37
N ASP A 408 15.62 -16.21 20.83
CA ASP A 408 14.88 -17.42 21.20
C ASP A 408 15.51 -18.14 22.42
N GLY A 409 16.51 -17.51 23.06
CA GLY A 409 17.08 -17.95 24.34
C GLY A 409 18.18 -19.01 24.26
N TYR A 410 18.62 -19.40 23.07
CA TYR A 410 19.72 -20.35 22.86
C TYR A 410 21.09 -19.75 23.14
N LEU A 411 21.25 -18.44 22.95
CA LEU A 411 22.49 -17.71 23.19
C LEU A 411 22.26 -16.58 24.20
N LYS A 412 23.30 -16.22 24.95
CA LYS A 412 23.30 -15.08 25.87
C LYS A 412 24.52 -14.19 25.59
N ASN A 413 24.28 -12.91 25.37
CA ASN A 413 25.32 -11.87 25.20
C ASN A 413 26.31 -12.14 24.04
N VAL A 414 25.90 -12.86 23.00
CA VAL A 414 26.73 -13.14 21.80
C VAL A 414 26.48 -12.11 20.70
N TRP A 415 25.28 -11.52 20.68
CA TRP A 415 24.86 -10.52 19.70
C TRP A 415 24.42 -9.22 20.39
N SER A 416 24.75 -8.08 19.80
CA SER A 416 24.34 -6.75 20.26
C SER A 416 23.60 -6.03 19.14
N ALA A 417 22.45 -5.43 19.49
CA ALA A 417 21.72 -4.55 18.58
C ALA A 417 22.41 -3.19 18.40
N GLN A 418 23.29 -2.81 19.33
CA GLN A 418 24.15 -1.65 19.23
C GLN A 418 25.46 -2.11 18.58
N ARG A 419 25.70 -1.66 17.34
CA ARG A 419 26.99 -1.74 16.67
C ARG A 419 27.67 -0.39 16.68
#